data_AF-A0A7J3A263-F1
#
_entry.id   AF-A0A7J3A263-F1
#
_cell.length_a   1.000
_cell.length_b   1.000
_cell.length_c   1.000
_cell.angle_alpha   90.00
_cell.angle_beta   90.00
_cell.angle_gamma   90.00
#
_symmetry.space_group_name_H-M   'P 1'
#
loop_
_entity.id
_entity.type
_entity.pdbx_description
1 polymer ?
#
loop_
_entity_poly.entity_id
_entity_poly.type
_entity_poly.pdbx_seq_one_letter_code
_entity_poly.pdbx_strand_id
1 'polypeptide(L)'
;MYYIIYAKLGDKLTEIGENKSANAPILYTYEVILSHGMNTTIPVSLKFSKPATNARLIFEMWIYDPETRTPSYHGRWTQLWLNITAPMAT
;
A
#
# COMPACT_ATOMS: atom_id res chain seq x y z
N MET A 1 -12.29 -11.40 9.18
CA MET A 1 -12.33 -10.24 8.26
C MET A 1 -11.34 -10.45 7.15
N TYR A 2 -11.70 -10.07 5.93
CA TYR A 2 -10.82 -10.12 4.76
C TYR A 2 -10.19 -8.74 4.57
N TYR A 3 -8.89 -8.67 4.86
CA TYR A 3 -8.08 -7.47 4.70
C TYR A 3 -7.34 -7.50 3.39
N ILE A 4 -7.28 -6.33 2.75
CA ILE A 4 -6.55 -6.11 1.51
C ILE A 4 -5.60 -4.94 1.78
N ILE A 5 -4.31 -5.14 1.56
CA ILE A 5 -3.30 -4.11 1.70
C ILE A 5 -2.84 -3.70 0.30
N TYR A 6 -3.11 -2.45 -0.07
CA TYR A 6 -2.58 -1.88 -1.31
C TYR A 6 -1.28 -1.16 -1.02
N ALA A 7 -0.20 -1.63 -1.64
CA ALA A 7 1.05 -0.89 -1.71
C ALA A 7 1.01 0.02 -2.93
N LYS A 8 1.14 1.32 -2.71
CA LYS A 8 1.12 2.36 -3.73
C LYS A 8 2.42 3.14 -3.73
N LEU A 9 2.79 3.67 -4.89
CA LEU A 9 3.96 4.53 -5.03
C LEU A 9 3.54 5.91 -5.51
N GLY A 10 3.59 6.86 -4.60
CA GLY A 10 3.40 8.27 -4.87
C GLY A 10 4.69 9.07 -4.72
N ASP A 11 4.50 10.34 -4.43
CA ASP A 11 5.54 11.36 -4.31
C ASP A 11 5.19 12.36 -3.17
N LYS A 12 5.89 13.49 -3.15
CA LYS A 12 5.67 14.59 -2.19
C LYS A 12 4.29 15.23 -2.25
N LEU A 13 3.64 15.18 -3.40
CA LEU A 13 2.33 15.79 -3.63
C LEU A 13 1.19 14.80 -3.40
N THR A 14 1.50 13.51 -3.26
CA THR A 14 0.52 12.47 -3.04
C THR A 14 -0.06 12.61 -1.63
N GLU A 15 -1.30 13.08 -1.54
CA GLU A 15 -2.03 13.20 -0.27
C GLU A 15 -2.64 11.87 0.15
N ILE A 16 -2.63 11.60 1.46
CA ILE A 16 -3.31 10.46 2.09
C ILE A 16 -3.82 10.88 3.48
N GLY A 17 -4.96 10.35 3.90
CA GLY A 17 -5.53 10.60 5.22
C GLY A 17 -6.55 9.55 5.63
N GLU A 18 -7.17 9.75 6.79
CA GLU A 18 -8.14 8.80 7.38
C GLU A 18 -9.38 8.58 6.49
N ASN A 19 -9.81 9.61 5.77
CA ASN A 19 -10.99 9.55 4.89
C ASN A 19 -10.62 9.66 3.40
N LYS A 20 -9.33 9.61 3.07
CA LYS A 20 -8.83 9.82 1.71
C LYS A 20 -7.69 8.85 1.40
N SER A 21 -7.99 7.91 0.52
CA SER A 21 -7.00 7.04 -0.12
C SER A 21 -6.04 7.85 -1.01
N ALA A 22 -4.78 7.45 -1.04
CA ALA A 22 -3.76 8.03 -1.89
C ALA A 22 -4.11 7.85 -3.37
N ASN A 23 -4.11 8.96 -4.09
CA ASN A 23 -4.24 8.97 -5.54
C ASN A 23 -2.89 8.61 -6.19
N ALA A 24 -2.51 7.34 -6.09
CA ALA A 24 -1.28 6.80 -6.63
C ALA A 24 -1.52 5.37 -7.16
N PRO A 25 -0.75 4.92 -8.17
CA PRO A 25 -0.88 3.57 -8.72
C PRO A 25 -0.62 2.50 -7.67
N ILE A 26 -1.44 1.46 -7.67
CA ILE A 26 -1.19 0.24 -6.87
C ILE A 26 -0.04 -0.52 -7.54
N LEU A 27 1.04 -0.71 -6.80
CA LEU A 27 2.17 -1.54 -7.20
C LEU A 27 1.93 -3.01 -6.86
N TYR A 28 1.42 -3.25 -5.65
CA TYR A 28 1.19 -4.59 -5.12
C TYR A 28 -0.08 -4.63 -4.28
N THR A 29 -0.69 -5.81 -4.26
CA THR A 29 -1.85 -6.12 -3.45
C THR A 29 -1.49 -7.32 -2.58
N TYR A 30 -1.71 -7.20 -1.27
CA TYR A 30 -1.57 -8.30 -0.32
C TYR A 30 -2.90 -8.59 0.32
N GLU A 31 -3.24 -9.85 0.48
CA GLU A 31 -4.57 -10.29 0.88
C GLU A 31 -4.46 -11.26 2.03
N VAL A 32 -5.26 -11.05 3.07
CA VAL A 32 -5.29 -11.95 4.22
C VAL A 32 -6.66 -12.00 4.85
N ILE A 33 -7.10 -13.20 5.19
CA ILE A 33 -8.29 -13.42 5.99
C ILE A 33 -7.84 -13.74 7.42
N LEU A 34 -8.29 -12.95 8.38
CA LEU A 34 -7.99 -13.15 9.80
C LEU A 34 -9.27 -13.43 10.59
N SER A 35 -9.18 -14.40 11.50
CA SER A 35 -10.19 -14.64 12.52
C SER A 35 -10.20 -13.50 13.56
N HIS A 36 -11.27 -13.43 14.36
CA HIS A 36 -11.41 -12.40 15.38
C HIS A 36 -10.24 -12.43 16.38
N GLY A 37 -9.70 -11.25 16.70
CA GLY A 37 -8.59 -11.09 17.65
C GLY A 37 -7.21 -11.51 17.12
N MET A 38 -7.10 -12.01 15.89
CA MET A 38 -5.83 -12.47 15.33
C MET A 38 -5.03 -11.32 14.70
N ASN A 39 -3.71 -11.50 14.63
CA ASN A 39 -2.80 -10.64 13.89
C ASN A 39 -1.92 -11.49 12.96
N THR A 40 -1.26 -10.83 12.01
CA THR A 40 -0.28 -11.46 11.13
C THR A 40 0.80 -10.44 10.72
N THR A 41 1.94 -10.94 10.26
CA THR A 41 2.98 -10.14 9.60
C THR A 41 3.14 -10.64 8.17
N ILE A 42 2.96 -9.75 7.20
CA ILE A 42 3.07 -10.08 5.77
C ILE A 42 4.47 -9.67 5.29
N PRO A 43 5.31 -10.61 4.82
CA PRO A 43 6.57 -10.24 4.18
C PRO A 43 6.30 -9.53 2.86
N VAL A 44 6.89 -8.36 2.69
CA VAL A 44 6.70 -7.51 1.50
C VAL A 44 7.95 -7.62 0.62
N SER A 45 7.77 -7.96 -0.65
CA SER A 45 8.82 -7.90 -1.68
C SER A 45 8.40 -6.90 -2.75
N LEU A 46 9.22 -5.88 -2.95
CA LEU A 46 8.94 -4.76 -3.85
C LEU A 46 9.98 -4.71 -4.95
N LYS A 47 9.52 -4.50 -6.19
CA LYS A 47 10.37 -4.20 -7.34
C LYS A 47 9.95 -2.87 -7.93
N PHE A 48 10.94 -2.02 -8.21
CA PHE A 48 10.74 -0.73 -8.84
C PHE A 48 11.37 -0.75 -10.23
N SER A 49 10.60 -0.33 -11.24
CA SER A 49 11.06 -0.36 -12.64
C SER A 49 11.89 0.87 -13.02
N LYS A 50 11.80 1.95 -12.25
CA LYS A 50 12.46 3.23 -12.55
C LYS A 50 13.02 3.85 -11.28
N PRO A 51 14.17 4.56 -11.38
CA PRO A 51 14.66 5.42 -10.31
C PRO A 51 13.64 6.52 -9.96
N ALA A 52 13.62 6.93 -8.71
CA ALA A 52 12.77 8.00 -8.21
C ALA A 52 13.38 8.64 -6.96
N THR A 53 13.24 9.95 -6.84
CA THR A 53 13.74 10.71 -5.68
C THR A 53 12.56 11.17 -4.85
N ASN A 54 12.65 11.03 -3.52
CA ASN A 54 11.55 11.31 -2.60
C ASN A 54 10.26 10.57 -2.96
N ALA A 55 10.39 9.32 -3.38
CA ALA A 55 9.25 8.46 -3.61
C ALA A 55 8.56 8.17 -2.28
N ARG A 56 7.22 8.18 -2.30
CA ARG A 56 6.38 7.89 -1.14
C ARG A 56 5.77 6.50 -1.32
N LEU A 57 6.36 5.51 -0.67
CA LEU A 57 5.78 4.17 -0.61
C LEU A 57 4.72 4.15 0.47
N ILE A 58 3.48 3.82 0.10
CA ILE A 58 2.31 3.91 0.96
C ILE A 58 1.67 2.54 1.04
N PHE A 59 1.35 2.08 2.23
CA PHE A 59 0.54 0.88 2.46
C PHE A 59 -0.79 1.30 3.05
N GLU A 60 -1.87 1.01 2.34
CA GLU A 60 -3.23 1.29 2.78
C GLU A 60 -3.92 0.00 3.19
N MET A 61 -4.64 0.04 4.30
CA MET A 61 -5.51 -1.04 4.74
C MET A 61 -6.93 -0.82 4.22
N TRP A 62 -7.41 -1.85 3.53
CA TRP A 62 -8.76 -1.98 3.04
C TRP A 62 -9.39 -3.23 3.62
N ILE A 63 -10.71 -3.23 3.74
CA ILE A 63 -11.49 -4.38 4.20
C ILE A 63 -12.49 -4.70 3.12
N TYR A 64 -12.61 -5.97 2.75
CA TYR A 64 -13.65 -6.41 1.85
C TYR A 64 -15.01 -6.30 2.54
N ASP A 65 -15.92 -5.55 1.93
CA ASP A 65 -17.31 -5.47 2.35
C ASP A 65 -18.13 -6.55 1.64
N PRO A 66 -18.70 -7.54 2.37
CA PRO A 66 -19.47 -8.63 1.78
C PRO A 66 -20.82 -8.19 1.20
N GLU A 67 -21.38 -7.05 1.63
CA GLU A 67 -22.67 -6.55 1.14
C GLU A 67 -22.51 -5.91 -0.23
N THR A 68 -21.56 -4.97 -0.36
CA THR A 68 -21.26 -4.31 -1.63
C THR A 68 -20.36 -5.16 -2.54
N ARG A 69 -19.76 -6.23 -2.01
CA ARG A 69 -18.80 -7.10 -2.69
C ARG A 69 -17.56 -6.36 -3.19
N THR A 70 -17.17 -5.29 -2.50
CA THR A 70 -16.06 -4.43 -2.91
C THR A 70 -15.10 -4.13 -1.76
N PRO A 71 -13.82 -3.83 -2.05
CA PRO A 71 -12.90 -3.30 -1.06
C PRO A 71 -13.35 -1.91 -0.58
N SER A 72 -13.41 -1.73 0.74
CA SER A 72 -13.70 -0.46 1.41
C SER A 72 -12.47 0.07 2.14
N TYR A 73 -12.17 1.36 1.95
CA TYR A 73 -11.00 1.99 2.56
C TYR A 73 -11.24 2.15 4.06
N HIS A 74 -10.30 1.68 4.87
CA HIS A 74 -10.47 1.65 6.32
C HIS A 74 -9.72 2.79 7.04
N GLY A 75 -9.17 3.75 6.31
CA GLY A 75 -8.53 4.95 6.87
C GLY A 75 -7.20 4.72 7.59
N ARG A 76 -6.72 3.48 7.62
CA ARG A 76 -5.43 3.12 8.24
C ARG A 76 -4.38 2.96 7.16
N TRP A 77 -3.25 3.62 7.37
CA TRP A 77 -2.15 3.60 6.43
C TRP A 77 -0.82 3.79 7.15
N THR A 78 0.25 3.37 6.47
CA THR A 78 1.63 3.66 6.86
C THR A 78 2.45 4.00 5.63
N GLN A 79 3.59 4.67 5.81
CA GLN A 79 4.39 5.14 4.69
C GLN A 79 5.89 5.10 4.96
N LEU A 80 6.65 5.05 3.87
CA LEU A 80 8.09 5.21 3.85
C LEU A 80 8.49 6.21 2.75
N TRP A 81 9.44 7.08 3.06
CA TRP A 81 10.10 7.94 2.07
C TRP A 81 11.36 7.25 1.57
N LEU A 82 11.49 7.11 0.25
CA LEU A 82 12.55 6.33 -0.37
C LEU A 82 13.22 7.14 -1.49
N ASN A 83 14.52 6.95 -1.64
CA ASN A 83 15.24 7.26 -2.87
C ASN A 83 15.55 5.93 -3.57
N ILE A 84 15.05 5.78 -4.79
CA ILE A 84 15.21 4.60 -5.63
C ILE A 84 16.24 4.94 -6.70
N THR A 85 17.36 4.22 -6.71
CA THR A 85 18.46 4.43 -7.68
C THR A 85 18.54 3.29 -8.66
N ALA A 86 18.98 3.57 -9.89
CA ALA A 86 19.31 2.52 -10.85
C ALA A 86 20.57 1.76 -10.38
N PRO A 87 20.71 0.47 -10.72
CA PRO A 87 22.00 -0.18 -10.65
C PRO A 87 23.00 0.58 -11.52
N MET A 88 24.25 0.64 -11.09
CA MET A 88 25.32 1.15 -11.93
C MET A 88 25.39 0.28 -13.20
N ALA A 89 25.34 0.92 -14.37
CA ALA A 89 25.55 0.20 -15.63
C ALA A 89 26.98 -0.37 -15.61
N THR A 90 27.09 -1.69 -15.64
CA THR A 90 28.36 -2.42 -15.78
C THR A 90 28.81 -2.42 -17.22
#